data_AF-A0A9P3IDZ7-F1
#
_entry.id   AF-A0A9P3IDZ7-F1
#
_cell.length_a   1.000
_cell.length_b   1.000
_cell.length_c   1.000
_cell.angle_alpha   90.00
_cell.angle_beta   90.00
_cell.angle_gamma   90.00
#
_symmetry.space_group_name_H-M   'P 1'
#
loop_
_entity.id
_entity.type
_entity.pdbx_description
1 polymer ?
#
loop_
_entity_poly.entity_id
_entity_poly.type
_entity_poly.pdbx_seq_one_letter_code
_entity_poly.pdbx_strand_id
1 'polypeptide(L)'
;MVGWRPWWPKPRPKPHDTAAEFNPVLLIPGIGGSILNAISNDGKKKERIWVRLYNADQEFRTKLWSKYNPETGKTESLDRESHIEVPDDNHGLYSCDILDPDVSVPVDVVCYYHHMVVEMRQWGFKDGESLFGFGYDFRQSNRLPETLERLRARLEAIVAATGRRVDVVTHSMGGLLFKSLAALHPADVKRLVRKWVAIAAPFRGAPGFIMDTLLTGVEFLKGWQKSLFISKWTMHQLMVECPSVYELMADYDFHWGGNKPELRVVRRRPGDNKVQGAQEGRDGGGAACGGGDAEGGGESESESGSESGSSSDSASSSGEASSVADTLSLSGGGSPERAAGEGAKETLLGGGVKEGLLGEGVVEQRFTHLPDILDAMDRALQDNKIEVNGRTVPLPFNRDIVRWADETRRIWAKARLPPSVDFYTIYGTGLDTPFHSQYGSPKDPLNDLPDILHSDATFDCVHGDGTVPIESALADGFPARFRVGVPGAEHRELLRLPRVFSLLHFFLEVKGKDPLYDPLSDFVIVPRPPKGVLEGGGEEEEEEEDECQVGLMQGKRGGDAEEGRGVGDEKGGCTVGVRVEVAGQAVQAVVCESEAGKGTVRVSLTSISPSPDRAEVSCCFGIC
;
A
#
# COMPACT_ATOMS: atom_id res chain seq x y z
N MET A 1 -45.95 61.28 13.07
CA MET A 1 -45.88 59.81 12.93
C MET A 1 -45.62 59.50 11.46
N VAL A 2 -44.58 58.70 11.21
CA VAL A 2 -44.21 57.99 9.96
C VAL A 2 -43.85 58.84 8.73
N GLY A 3 -42.55 59.08 8.54
CA GLY A 3 -41.97 59.49 7.26
C GLY A 3 -41.42 58.27 6.51
N TRP A 4 -41.96 58.02 5.31
CA TRP A 4 -41.48 57.00 4.37
C TRP A 4 -40.11 57.40 3.81
N ARG A 5 -39.13 56.48 3.86
CA ARG A 5 -37.90 56.55 3.06
C ARG A 5 -37.91 55.42 2.02
N PRO A 6 -37.61 55.69 0.73
CA PRO A 6 -37.49 54.64 -0.27
C PRO A 6 -36.26 53.78 -0.01
N TRP A 7 -36.44 52.45 -0.07
CA TRP A 7 -35.38 51.47 0.06
C TRP A 7 -34.63 51.37 -1.28
N TRP A 8 -33.48 52.03 -1.39
CA TRP A 8 -32.54 51.76 -2.48
C TRP A 8 -31.70 50.53 -2.11
N PRO A 9 -31.61 49.49 -2.96
CA PRO A 9 -30.69 48.39 -2.71
C PRO A 9 -29.26 48.93 -2.70
N LYS A 10 -28.50 48.60 -1.64
CA LYS A 10 -27.06 48.86 -1.62
C LYS A 10 -26.43 48.19 -2.85
N PRO A 11 -25.49 48.84 -3.56
CA PRO A 11 -24.77 48.18 -4.64
C PRO A 11 -24.14 46.90 -4.09
N ARG A 12 -24.36 45.78 -4.78
CA ARG A 12 -23.68 44.52 -4.45
C ARG A 12 -22.18 44.82 -4.43
N PRO A 13 -21.42 44.32 -3.44
CA PRO A 13 -19.97 44.37 -3.55
C PRO A 13 -19.61 43.74 -4.90
N LYS A 14 -18.80 44.45 -5.69
CA LYS A 14 -18.19 43.83 -6.87
C LYS A 14 -17.51 42.54 -6.39
N PRO A 15 -17.57 41.44 -7.14
CA PRO A 15 -16.76 40.27 -6.80
C PRO A 15 -15.34 40.79 -6.68
N HIS A 16 -14.79 40.76 -5.47
CA HIS A 16 -13.36 40.88 -5.32
C HIS A 16 -12.75 39.82 -6.25
N ASP A 17 -11.71 40.18 -6.99
CA ASP A 17 -10.78 39.23 -7.57
C ASP A 17 -10.25 38.34 -6.43
N THR A 18 -10.99 37.29 -6.07
CA THR A 18 -10.48 36.22 -5.23
C THR A 18 -9.68 35.33 -6.17
N ALA A 19 -8.46 35.76 -6.51
CA ALA A 19 -7.45 34.82 -6.95
C ALA A 19 -7.48 33.66 -5.95
N ALA A 20 -7.84 32.46 -6.41
CA ALA A 20 -8.12 31.31 -5.54
C ALA A 20 -7.07 31.20 -4.42
N GLU A 21 -7.48 30.99 -3.18
CA GLU A 21 -6.53 30.97 -2.06
C GLU A 21 -5.58 29.76 -2.14
N PHE A 22 -6.00 28.70 -2.83
CA PHE A 22 -5.31 27.42 -2.97
C PHE A 22 -4.96 27.08 -4.42
N ASN A 23 -3.93 26.26 -4.62
CA ASN A 23 -3.72 25.57 -5.89
C ASN A 23 -4.62 24.34 -5.92
N PRO A 24 -5.18 23.96 -7.08
CA PRO A 24 -6.07 22.82 -7.14
C PRO A 24 -5.32 21.53 -6.84
N VAL A 25 -5.93 20.65 -6.04
CA VAL A 25 -5.38 19.34 -5.65
C VAL A 25 -6.20 18.23 -6.31
N LEU A 26 -5.50 17.26 -6.89
CA LEU A 26 -6.07 16.02 -7.42
C LEU A 26 -5.63 14.82 -6.59
N LEU A 27 -6.59 14.09 -6.01
CA LEU A 27 -6.35 12.84 -5.28
C LEU A 27 -6.46 11.63 -6.21
N ILE A 28 -5.45 10.74 -6.19
CA ILE A 28 -5.41 9.52 -7.00
C ILE A 28 -5.20 8.30 -6.10
N PRO A 29 -6.21 7.42 -5.95
CA PRO A 29 -6.15 6.28 -5.05
C PRO A 29 -5.20 5.18 -5.53
N GLY A 30 -4.98 4.17 -4.69
CA GLY A 30 -4.28 2.94 -5.03
C GLY A 30 -5.19 1.81 -5.47
N ILE A 31 -4.64 0.59 -5.55
CA ILE A 31 -5.39 -0.61 -5.90
C ILE A 31 -6.56 -0.84 -4.94
N GLY A 32 -7.75 -1.14 -5.47
CA GLY A 32 -8.98 -1.29 -4.69
C GLY A 32 -9.55 0.01 -4.11
N GLY A 33 -8.88 1.16 -4.27
CA GLY A 33 -9.28 2.44 -3.70
C GLY A 33 -10.26 3.26 -4.55
N SER A 34 -10.89 2.65 -5.56
CA SER A 34 -11.91 3.28 -6.40
C SER A 34 -13.18 2.44 -6.39
N ILE A 35 -14.35 3.07 -6.33
CA ILE A 35 -15.64 2.43 -6.57
C ILE A 35 -15.71 1.93 -8.02
N LEU A 36 -16.18 0.70 -8.23
CA LEU A 36 -16.52 0.15 -9.55
C LEU A 36 -18.03 -0.14 -9.61
N ASN A 37 -18.66 0.30 -10.70
CA ASN A 37 -20.03 -0.03 -11.02
C ASN A 37 -20.09 -0.95 -12.25
N ALA A 38 -21.02 -1.89 -12.26
CA ALA A 38 -21.49 -2.55 -13.47
C ALA A 38 -22.65 -1.74 -14.06
N ILE A 39 -22.54 -1.41 -15.35
CA ILE A 39 -23.58 -0.72 -16.11
C ILE A 39 -24.09 -1.68 -17.18
N SER A 40 -25.39 -1.94 -17.22
CA SER A 40 -25.96 -2.78 -18.27
C SER A 40 -25.72 -2.16 -19.65
N ASN A 41 -25.58 -2.99 -20.69
CA ASN A 41 -25.32 -2.52 -22.05
C ASN A 41 -26.39 -1.56 -22.60
N ASP A 42 -27.63 -1.67 -22.09
CA ASP A 42 -28.72 -0.76 -22.43
C ASP A 42 -28.73 0.54 -21.60
N GLY A 43 -27.78 0.70 -20.69
CA GLY A 43 -27.58 1.85 -19.81
C GLY A 43 -28.62 2.00 -18.70
N LYS A 44 -29.58 1.08 -18.56
CA LYS A 44 -30.72 1.25 -17.64
C LYS A 44 -30.44 0.81 -16.21
N LYS A 45 -29.49 -0.11 -16.00
CA LYS A 45 -29.12 -0.61 -14.67
C LYS A 45 -27.69 -0.20 -14.36
N LYS A 46 -27.52 0.47 -13.22
CA LYS A 46 -26.22 0.80 -12.62
C LYS A 46 -26.19 0.17 -11.24
N GLU A 47 -25.14 -0.61 -10.98
CA GLU A 47 -24.97 -1.30 -9.70
C GLU A 47 -23.53 -1.19 -9.21
N ARG A 48 -23.34 -0.86 -7.94
CA ARG A 48 -22.02 -0.90 -7.28
C ARG A 48 -21.62 -2.34 -7.04
N ILE A 49 -20.50 -2.76 -7.64
CA ILE A 49 -19.94 -4.11 -7.50
C ILE A 49 -18.67 -4.10 -6.64
N TRP A 50 -18.03 -2.95 -6.48
CA TRP A 50 -16.91 -2.74 -5.57
C TRP A 50 -16.89 -1.28 -5.06
N VAL A 51 -16.66 -0.98 -3.79
CA VAL A 51 -16.74 -1.90 -2.64
C VAL A 51 -18.21 -2.03 -2.25
N ARG A 52 -18.61 -3.23 -1.85
CA ARG A 52 -19.93 -3.50 -1.28
C ARG A 52 -19.80 -4.53 -0.17
N LEU A 53 -20.58 -4.39 0.90
CA LEU A 53 -20.67 -5.40 1.95
C LEU A 53 -21.82 -6.39 1.71
N TYR A 54 -22.97 -5.94 1.21
CA TYR A 54 -24.13 -6.83 1.01
C TYR A 54 -24.05 -7.61 -0.31
N ASN A 55 -24.26 -8.94 -0.29
CA ASN A 55 -24.16 -9.85 -1.45
C ASN A 55 -22.86 -9.67 -2.27
N ALA A 56 -21.77 -9.30 -1.60
CA ALA A 56 -20.53 -8.90 -2.26
C ALA A 56 -19.95 -10.00 -3.15
N ASP A 57 -19.81 -11.21 -2.60
CA ASP A 57 -19.18 -12.34 -3.28
C ASP A 57 -20.00 -12.78 -4.51
N GLN A 58 -21.33 -12.87 -4.40
CA GLN A 58 -22.20 -13.26 -5.52
C GLN A 58 -22.08 -12.28 -6.69
N GLU A 59 -22.23 -10.99 -6.43
CA GLU A 59 -22.24 -9.97 -7.48
C GLU A 59 -20.85 -9.74 -8.07
N PHE A 60 -19.81 -9.95 -7.28
CA PHE A 60 -18.43 -9.94 -7.76
C PHE A 60 -18.17 -11.09 -8.75
N ARG A 61 -18.61 -12.31 -8.43
CA ARG A 61 -18.47 -13.48 -9.31
C ARG A 61 -19.21 -13.29 -10.63
N THR A 62 -20.42 -12.72 -10.58
CA THR A 62 -21.26 -12.57 -11.77
C THR A 62 -20.78 -11.45 -12.69
N LYS A 63 -20.28 -10.34 -12.15
CA LYS A 63 -20.04 -9.11 -12.93
C LYS A 63 -18.58 -8.66 -13.02
N LEU A 64 -17.72 -9.07 -12.08
CA LEU A 64 -16.35 -8.56 -12.01
C LEU A 64 -15.28 -9.59 -12.38
N TRP A 65 -15.56 -10.89 -12.28
CA TRP A 65 -14.66 -11.91 -12.84
C TRP A 65 -14.37 -11.62 -14.30
N SER A 66 -13.09 -11.66 -14.64
CA SER A 66 -12.57 -11.09 -15.87
C SER A 66 -11.49 -11.99 -16.45
N LYS A 67 -11.15 -11.73 -17.71
CA LYS A 67 -10.03 -12.37 -18.40
C LYS A 67 -9.19 -11.32 -19.11
N TYR A 68 -7.88 -11.46 -19.03
CA TYR A 68 -6.98 -10.59 -19.75
C TYR A 68 -6.96 -10.93 -21.24
N ASN A 69 -7.00 -9.89 -22.06
CA ASN A 69 -6.92 -9.95 -23.50
C ASN A 69 -5.55 -9.39 -23.94
N PRO A 70 -4.61 -10.23 -24.41
CA PRO A 70 -3.27 -9.78 -24.78
C PRO A 70 -3.24 -8.90 -26.03
N GLU A 71 -4.27 -8.95 -26.88
CA GLU A 71 -4.36 -8.10 -28.07
C GLU A 71 -4.68 -6.64 -27.69
N THR A 72 -5.53 -6.45 -26.67
CA THR A 72 -5.98 -5.13 -26.23
C THR A 72 -5.18 -4.61 -25.02
N GLY A 73 -4.52 -5.49 -24.28
CA GLY A 73 -3.84 -5.18 -23.03
C GLY A 73 -4.81 -4.93 -21.87
N LYS A 74 -6.07 -5.36 -21.99
CA LYS A 74 -7.14 -5.08 -21.05
C LYS A 74 -7.63 -6.32 -20.35
N THR A 75 -8.12 -6.12 -19.14
CA THR A 75 -8.90 -7.14 -18.41
C THR A 75 -10.37 -6.90 -18.67
N GLU A 76 -11.00 -7.84 -19.35
CA GLU A 76 -12.37 -7.75 -19.84
C GLU A 76 -13.29 -8.61 -18.96
N SER A 77 -14.44 -8.08 -18.56
CA SER A 77 -15.39 -8.86 -17.74
C SER A 77 -15.90 -10.07 -18.51
N LEU A 78 -16.09 -11.19 -17.81
CA LEU A 78 -16.74 -12.37 -18.35
C LEU A 78 -18.25 -12.17 -18.51
N ASP A 79 -18.82 -11.20 -17.80
CA ASP A 79 -20.19 -10.74 -18.05
C ASP A 79 -20.24 -9.97 -19.38
N ARG A 80 -21.17 -10.39 -20.24
CA ARG A 80 -21.39 -9.76 -21.56
C ARG A 80 -22.58 -8.81 -21.55
N GLU A 81 -23.34 -8.77 -20.47
CA GLU A 81 -24.54 -7.94 -20.35
C GLU A 81 -24.26 -6.57 -19.73
N SER A 82 -23.05 -6.39 -19.17
CA SER A 82 -22.62 -5.14 -18.56
C SER A 82 -21.16 -4.80 -18.87
N HIS A 83 -20.81 -3.53 -18.66
CA HIS A 83 -19.43 -3.05 -18.65
C HIS A 83 -19.12 -2.33 -17.34
N ILE A 84 -17.83 -2.22 -17.03
CA ILE A 84 -17.37 -1.62 -15.77
C ILE A 84 -17.10 -0.13 -15.96
N GLU A 85 -17.65 0.69 -15.07
CA GLU A 85 -17.41 2.13 -15.01
C GLU A 85 -17.02 2.57 -13.60
N VAL A 86 -16.15 3.57 -13.55
CA VAL A 86 -15.82 4.28 -12.31
C VAL A 86 -16.66 5.55 -12.25
N PRO A 87 -17.40 5.79 -11.15
CA PRO A 87 -18.22 6.99 -11.05
C PRO A 87 -17.35 8.26 -11.04
N ASP A 88 -17.81 9.30 -11.72
CA ASP A 88 -17.14 10.60 -11.77
C ASP A 88 -17.82 11.66 -10.91
N ASP A 89 -18.83 11.23 -10.15
CA ASP A 89 -19.63 12.04 -9.23
C ASP A 89 -18.74 12.84 -8.25
N ASN A 90 -19.23 14.01 -7.85
CA ASN A 90 -18.48 14.95 -7.00
C ASN A 90 -17.05 15.21 -7.50
N HIS A 91 -16.90 15.46 -8.81
CA HIS A 91 -15.63 15.73 -9.46
C HIS A 91 -14.58 14.62 -9.22
N GLY A 92 -15.05 13.37 -9.23
CA GLY A 92 -14.26 12.17 -8.99
C GLY A 92 -14.01 11.85 -7.51
N LEU A 93 -14.29 12.75 -6.56
CA LEU A 93 -14.08 12.49 -5.13
C LEU A 93 -14.96 11.35 -4.62
N TYR A 94 -16.21 11.26 -5.10
CA TYR A 94 -17.13 10.19 -4.69
C TYR A 94 -16.54 8.79 -4.89
N SER A 95 -15.76 8.61 -5.97
CA SER A 95 -15.17 7.31 -6.28
C SER A 95 -14.11 6.82 -5.29
N CYS A 96 -13.50 7.72 -4.52
CA CYS A 96 -12.35 7.41 -3.68
C CYS A 96 -12.41 8.00 -2.26
N ASP A 97 -13.53 8.61 -1.87
CA ASP A 97 -13.79 9.17 -0.53
C ASP A 97 -14.18 8.04 0.46
N ILE A 98 -15.41 7.52 0.32
CA ILE A 98 -15.95 6.37 1.06
C ILE A 98 -16.33 5.29 0.04
N LEU A 99 -15.69 4.12 0.10
CA LEU A 99 -15.81 3.07 -0.92
C LEU A 99 -17.14 2.30 -0.86
N ASP A 100 -17.79 2.27 0.31
CA ASP A 100 -19.15 1.76 0.49
C ASP A 100 -20.02 2.80 1.23
N PRO A 101 -20.61 3.77 0.51
CA PRO A 101 -21.40 4.84 1.11
C PRO A 101 -22.77 4.38 1.64
N ASP A 102 -23.20 3.15 1.34
CA ASP A 102 -24.51 2.65 1.78
C ASP A 102 -24.48 2.18 3.25
N VAL A 103 -23.29 2.10 3.85
CA VAL A 103 -23.13 1.81 5.28
C VAL A 103 -23.55 3.03 6.09
N SER A 104 -24.58 2.88 6.92
CA SER A 104 -25.22 4.00 7.65
C SER A 104 -24.29 4.72 8.64
N VAL A 105 -23.17 4.10 9.01
CA VAL A 105 -22.09 4.72 9.79
C VAL A 105 -20.80 4.48 9.02
N PRO A 106 -20.07 5.54 8.60
CA PRO A 106 -18.76 5.39 8.00
C PRO A 106 -17.84 4.66 8.98
N VAL A 107 -17.54 3.40 8.68
CA VAL A 107 -16.56 2.60 9.40
C VAL A 107 -15.23 2.71 8.68
N ASP A 108 -14.13 2.81 9.42
CA ASP A 108 -12.78 3.05 8.87
C ASP A 108 -12.39 2.08 7.74
N VAL A 109 -12.97 0.88 7.72
CA VAL A 109 -12.71 -0.12 6.69
C VAL A 109 -13.10 0.33 5.27
N VAL A 110 -14.17 1.13 5.14
CA VAL A 110 -14.67 1.65 3.85
C VAL A 110 -14.26 3.10 3.59
N CYS A 111 -13.80 3.82 4.61
CA CYS A 111 -13.18 5.14 4.44
C CYS A 111 -11.83 4.98 3.73
N TYR A 112 -11.65 5.66 2.61
CA TYR A 112 -10.39 5.67 1.88
C TYR A 112 -9.69 7.02 2.00
N TYR A 113 -10.07 8.02 1.21
CA TYR A 113 -9.61 9.40 1.40
C TYR A 113 -10.45 10.22 2.38
N HIS A 114 -11.52 9.66 2.95
CA HIS A 114 -12.49 10.41 3.75
C HIS A 114 -11.89 11.35 4.79
N HIS A 115 -11.03 10.83 5.66
CA HIS A 115 -10.38 11.63 6.71
C HIS A 115 -9.52 12.76 6.12
N MET A 116 -8.80 12.49 5.03
CA MET A 116 -8.00 13.49 4.32
C MET A 116 -8.86 14.57 3.65
N VAL A 117 -9.95 14.17 2.99
CA VAL A 117 -10.89 15.10 2.35
C VAL A 117 -11.56 16.00 3.39
N VAL A 118 -11.98 15.44 4.52
CA VAL A 118 -12.55 16.19 5.64
C VAL A 118 -11.53 17.21 6.17
N GLU A 119 -10.29 16.79 6.39
CA GLU A 119 -9.21 17.67 6.87
C GLU A 119 -8.91 18.79 5.85
N MET A 120 -8.80 18.47 4.56
CA MET A 120 -8.58 19.48 3.52
C MET A 120 -9.72 20.49 3.42
N ARG A 121 -10.97 20.07 3.61
CA ARG A 121 -12.11 21.00 3.69
C ARG A 121 -12.00 21.93 4.90
N GLN A 122 -11.51 21.45 6.04
CA GLN A 122 -11.24 22.31 7.21
C GLN A 122 -10.14 23.34 6.93
N TRP A 123 -9.16 22.99 6.07
CA TRP A 123 -8.15 23.94 5.60
C TRP A 123 -8.68 24.97 4.59
N GLY A 124 -9.92 24.83 4.12
CA GLY A 124 -10.55 25.75 3.18
C GLY A 124 -10.61 25.27 1.73
N PHE A 125 -10.16 24.05 1.43
CA PHE A 125 -10.38 23.45 0.11
C PHE A 125 -11.87 23.19 -0.14
N LYS A 126 -12.26 23.26 -1.41
CA LYS A 126 -13.64 23.05 -1.84
C LYS A 126 -13.69 22.06 -3.01
N ASP A 127 -14.53 21.06 -2.85
CA ASP A 127 -14.85 20.08 -3.89
C ASP A 127 -15.23 20.78 -5.21
N GLY A 128 -14.60 20.38 -6.31
CA GLY A 128 -14.89 20.91 -7.63
C GLY A 128 -14.34 22.32 -7.95
N GLU A 129 -13.87 23.06 -6.95
CA GLU A 129 -13.19 24.35 -7.12
C GLU A 129 -11.67 24.23 -6.93
N SER A 130 -11.24 23.57 -5.86
CA SER A 130 -9.83 23.40 -5.51
C SER A 130 -9.47 21.97 -5.06
N LEU A 131 -10.45 21.08 -4.87
CA LEU A 131 -10.23 19.69 -4.51
C LEU A 131 -10.97 18.76 -5.47
N PHE A 132 -10.25 17.80 -6.02
CA PHE A 132 -10.72 16.90 -7.07
C PHE A 132 -10.25 15.47 -6.79
N GLY A 133 -11.00 14.49 -7.30
CA GLY A 133 -10.61 13.08 -7.25
C GLY A 133 -10.41 12.49 -8.65
N PHE A 134 -9.67 11.40 -8.72
CA PHE A 134 -9.53 10.60 -9.93
C PHE A 134 -9.55 9.11 -9.59
N GLY A 135 -10.75 8.55 -9.46
CA GLY A 135 -10.92 7.10 -9.48
C GLY A 135 -10.64 6.51 -10.85
N TYR A 136 -10.15 5.27 -10.86
CA TYR A 136 -9.85 4.51 -12.07
C TYR A 136 -10.08 3.01 -11.87
N ASP A 137 -10.25 2.29 -12.97
CA ASP A 137 -10.39 0.84 -12.92
C ASP A 137 -9.04 0.22 -12.56
N PHE A 138 -8.86 -0.07 -11.27
CA PHE A 138 -7.62 -0.57 -10.71
C PHE A 138 -7.25 -1.98 -11.19
N ARG A 139 -8.12 -2.67 -11.94
CA ARG A 139 -7.80 -3.95 -12.57
C ARG A 139 -6.88 -3.78 -13.77
N GLN A 140 -6.99 -2.62 -14.45
CA GLN A 140 -6.28 -2.35 -15.70
C GLN A 140 -4.82 -1.93 -15.47
N SER A 141 -3.99 -2.09 -16.50
CA SER A 141 -2.60 -1.65 -16.48
C SER A 141 -2.48 -0.16 -16.14
N ASN A 142 -1.49 0.19 -15.33
CA ASN A 142 -1.19 1.58 -14.97
C ASN A 142 -0.73 2.42 -16.18
N ARG A 143 -0.41 1.79 -17.32
CA ARG A 143 -0.09 2.47 -18.58
C ARG A 143 -1.15 2.28 -19.66
N LEU A 144 -2.37 1.86 -19.29
CA LEU A 144 -3.46 1.71 -20.24
C LEU A 144 -3.80 3.09 -20.86
N PRO A 145 -3.76 3.24 -22.20
CA PRO A 145 -3.91 4.55 -22.85
C PRO A 145 -5.20 5.28 -22.46
N GLU A 146 -6.32 4.58 -22.36
CA GLU A 146 -7.62 5.18 -22.02
C GLU A 146 -7.65 5.76 -20.60
N THR A 147 -7.02 5.08 -19.63
CA THR A 147 -6.91 5.58 -18.25
C THR A 147 -6.00 6.80 -18.20
N LEU A 148 -4.87 6.77 -18.90
CA LEU A 148 -3.95 7.91 -18.96
C LEU A 148 -4.58 9.11 -19.67
N GLU A 149 -5.34 8.90 -20.74
CA GLU A 149 -6.05 9.97 -21.44
C GLU A 149 -7.12 10.60 -20.55
N ARG A 150 -7.88 9.80 -19.80
CA ARG A 150 -8.82 10.33 -18.80
C ARG A 150 -8.11 11.15 -17.73
N LEU A 151 -6.95 10.70 -17.25
CA LEU A 151 -6.16 11.44 -16.25
C LEU A 151 -5.65 12.77 -16.83
N ARG A 152 -5.14 12.77 -18.07
CA ARG A 152 -4.73 13.98 -18.80
C ARG A 152 -5.90 14.95 -18.94
N ALA A 153 -7.05 14.49 -19.43
CA ALA A 153 -8.25 15.30 -19.60
C ALA A 153 -8.74 15.90 -18.27
N ARG A 154 -8.68 15.14 -17.16
CA ARG A 154 -9.00 15.65 -15.82
C ARG A 154 -8.07 16.79 -15.41
N LEU A 155 -6.76 16.61 -15.58
CA LEU A 155 -5.77 17.65 -15.28
C LEU A 155 -5.99 18.89 -16.14
N GLU A 156 -6.23 18.73 -17.44
CA GLU A 156 -6.52 19.83 -18.36
C GLU A 156 -7.79 20.59 -17.98
N ALA A 157 -8.86 19.88 -17.63
CA ALA A 157 -10.11 20.49 -17.19
C ALA A 157 -9.92 21.32 -15.91
N ILE A 158 -9.13 20.82 -14.95
CA ILE A 158 -8.81 21.55 -13.72
C ILE A 158 -8.00 22.82 -14.04
N VAL A 159 -6.95 22.73 -14.85
CA VAL A 159 -6.14 23.90 -15.24
C VAL A 159 -6.99 24.91 -16.00
N ALA A 160 -7.88 24.47 -16.90
CA ALA A 160 -8.77 25.34 -17.65
C ALA A 160 -9.78 26.07 -16.75
N ALA A 161 -10.32 25.38 -15.73
CA ALA A 161 -11.28 25.96 -14.80
C ALA A 161 -10.64 26.92 -13.78
N THR A 162 -9.40 26.65 -13.35
CA THR A 162 -8.75 27.37 -12.24
C THR A 162 -7.68 28.36 -12.70
N GLY A 163 -7.18 28.23 -13.93
CA GLY A 163 -6.02 28.96 -14.43
C GLY A 163 -4.69 28.57 -13.77
N ARG A 164 -4.64 27.46 -13.01
CA ARG A 164 -3.48 27.06 -12.21
C ARG A 164 -3.07 25.63 -12.47
N ARG A 165 -1.76 25.35 -12.41
CA ARG A 165 -1.21 23.99 -12.41
C ARG A 165 -1.65 23.23 -11.15
N VAL A 166 -1.80 21.92 -11.28
CA VAL A 166 -2.41 21.03 -10.29
C VAL A 166 -1.36 20.42 -9.36
N ASP A 167 -1.65 20.37 -8.07
CA ASP A 167 -0.91 19.53 -7.13
C ASP A 167 -1.53 18.13 -7.10
N VAL A 168 -0.73 17.10 -7.36
CA VAL A 168 -1.22 15.72 -7.40
C VAL A 168 -0.80 15.00 -6.11
N VAL A 169 -1.77 14.40 -5.43
CA VAL A 169 -1.52 13.54 -4.26
C VAL A 169 -1.94 12.13 -4.62
N THR A 170 -1.00 11.21 -4.61
CA THR A 170 -1.24 9.81 -4.98
C THR A 170 -1.03 8.89 -3.80
N HIS A 171 -1.82 7.82 -3.70
CA HIS A 171 -1.58 6.76 -2.72
C HIS A 171 -1.25 5.44 -3.41
N SER A 172 -0.27 4.70 -2.88
CA SER A 172 0.06 3.33 -3.28
C SER A 172 0.22 3.21 -4.80
N MET A 173 -0.48 2.29 -5.45
CA MET A 173 -0.47 2.09 -6.91
C MET A 173 -0.86 3.34 -7.72
N GLY A 174 -1.60 4.30 -7.15
CA GLY A 174 -1.88 5.59 -7.80
C GLY A 174 -0.61 6.36 -8.15
N GLY A 175 0.46 6.18 -7.36
CA GLY A 175 1.77 6.73 -7.67
C GLY A 175 2.41 6.09 -8.90
N LEU A 176 2.14 4.81 -9.16
CA LEU A 176 2.60 4.10 -10.36
C LEU A 176 1.80 4.50 -11.60
N LEU A 177 0.49 4.71 -11.46
CA LEU A 177 -0.34 5.31 -12.51
C LEU A 177 0.18 6.70 -12.91
N PHE A 178 0.48 7.55 -11.93
CA PHE A 178 1.06 8.86 -12.21
C PHE A 178 2.49 8.77 -12.77
N LYS A 179 3.29 7.79 -12.33
CA LYS A 179 4.62 7.49 -12.92
C LYS A 179 4.51 7.09 -14.39
N SER A 180 3.49 6.32 -14.79
CA SER A 180 3.21 6.02 -16.20
C SER A 180 2.90 7.28 -16.99
N LEU A 181 2.08 8.19 -16.44
CA LEU A 181 1.79 9.48 -17.08
C LEU A 181 3.08 10.31 -17.25
N ALA A 182 3.92 10.38 -16.22
CA ALA A 182 5.19 11.10 -16.29
C ALA A 182 6.17 10.49 -17.31
N ALA A 183 6.17 9.17 -17.47
CA ALA A 183 7.01 8.48 -18.44
C ALA A 183 6.55 8.68 -19.89
N LEU A 184 5.23 8.61 -20.13
CA LEU A 184 4.65 8.60 -21.47
C LEU A 184 4.22 9.98 -21.97
N HIS A 185 3.89 10.90 -21.05
CA HIS A 185 3.40 12.24 -21.35
C HIS A 185 4.13 13.34 -20.54
N PRO A 186 5.48 13.39 -20.55
CA PRO A 186 6.25 14.33 -19.74
C PRO A 186 5.97 15.80 -20.06
N ALA A 187 5.62 16.12 -21.31
CA ALA A 187 5.25 17.48 -21.72
C ALA A 187 3.95 17.97 -21.06
N ASP A 188 2.97 17.07 -20.89
CA ASP A 188 1.72 17.39 -20.20
C ASP A 188 1.95 17.52 -18.71
N VAL A 189 2.75 16.64 -18.10
CA VAL A 189 3.13 16.78 -16.69
C VAL A 189 3.83 18.12 -16.45
N LYS A 190 4.76 18.52 -17.33
CA LYS A 190 5.42 19.83 -17.26
C LYS A 190 4.42 20.98 -17.33
N ARG A 191 3.43 20.90 -18.22
CA ARG A 191 2.45 21.96 -18.48
C ARG A 191 1.38 22.05 -17.39
N LEU A 192 0.92 20.90 -16.87
CA LEU A 192 -0.32 20.80 -16.08
C LEU A 192 -0.08 20.63 -14.58
N VAL A 193 1.02 20.00 -14.17
CA VAL A 193 1.22 19.58 -12.78
C VAL A 193 2.25 20.46 -12.11
N ARG A 194 1.99 21.00 -10.92
CA ARG A 194 2.90 21.84 -10.14
C ARG A 194 3.73 21.03 -9.15
N LYS A 195 3.07 20.17 -8.39
CA LYS A 195 3.69 19.29 -7.38
C LYS A 195 3.14 17.89 -7.47
N TRP A 196 3.93 16.92 -7.04
CA TRP A 196 3.47 15.57 -6.80
C TRP A 196 3.92 15.08 -5.42
N VAL A 197 2.94 14.68 -4.60
CA VAL A 197 3.17 13.99 -3.31
C VAL A 197 2.76 12.53 -3.48
N ALA A 198 3.73 11.62 -3.39
CA ALA A 198 3.49 10.19 -3.38
C ALA A 198 3.45 9.64 -1.95
N ILE A 199 2.33 9.01 -1.57
CA ILE A 199 2.14 8.37 -0.27
C ILE A 199 2.20 6.85 -0.47
N ALA A 200 3.16 6.20 0.17
CA ALA A 200 3.35 4.74 0.18
C ALA A 200 3.39 4.09 -1.22
N ALA A 201 3.96 4.76 -2.22
CA ALA A 201 4.02 4.24 -3.58
C ALA A 201 5.05 3.09 -3.71
N PRO A 202 4.67 1.90 -4.19
CA PRO A 202 5.59 0.76 -4.34
C PRO A 202 6.40 0.86 -5.64
N PHE A 203 7.38 1.76 -5.71
CA PHE A 203 8.11 2.05 -6.95
C PHE A 203 8.88 0.86 -7.54
N ARG A 204 9.17 -0.17 -6.75
CA ARG A 204 9.79 -1.46 -7.17
C ARG A 204 8.95 -2.68 -6.82
N GLY A 205 7.65 -2.47 -6.57
CA GLY A 205 6.70 -3.52 -6.22
C GLY A 205 6.59 -3.82 -4.72
N ALA A 206 5.72 -4.75 -4.38
CA ALA A 206 5.44 -5.22 -3.02
C ALA A 206 5.62 -6.75 -2.98
N PRO A 207 6.86 -7.25 -2.82
CA PRO A 207 7.24 -8.61 -3.23
C PRO A 207 6.41 -9.74 -2.62
N GLY A 208 6.46 -9.92 -1.29
CA GLY A 208 5.81 -11.06 -0.65
C GLY A 208 4.29 -10.95 -0.70
N PHE A 209 3.77 -9.73 -0.57
CA PHE A 209 2.33 -9.45 -0.63
C PHE A 209 1.72 -9.79 -2.00
N ILE A 210 2.38 -9.39 -3.09
CA ILE A 210 1.86 -9.64 -4.45
C ILE A 210 2.09 -11.09 -4.88
N MET A 211 3.19 -11.71 -4.45
CA MET A 211 3.41 -13.14 -4.65
C MET A 211 2.26 -13.97 -4.06
N ASP A 212 1.86 -13.69 -2.82
CA ASP A 212 0.74 -14.37 -2.17
C ASP A 212 -0.61 -14.01 -2.78
N THR A 213 -0.79 -12.75 -3.18
CA THR A 213 -1.99 -12.31 -3.91
C THR A 213 -2.23 -13.14 -5.18
N LEU A 214 -1.17 -13.46 -5.94
CA LEU A 214 -1.26 -14.23 -7.18
C LEU A 214 -1.32 -15.75 -6.98
N LEU A 215 -0.92 -16.26 -5.81
CA LEU A 215 -0.89 -17.70 -5.52
C LEU A 215 -2.08 -18.16 -4.67
N THR A 216 -2.50 -17.39 -3.68
CA THR A 216 -3.57 -17.81 -2.75
C THR A 216 -4.67 -16.77 -2.60
N GLY A 217 -4.46 -15.54 -3.08
CA GLY A 217 -5.41 -14.44 -3.01
C GLY A 217 -5.21 -13.54 -1.79
N VAL A 218 -6.06 -12.52 -1.67
CA VAL A 218 -6.02 -11.56 -0.57
C VAL A 218 -7.37 -11.51 0.15
N GLU A 219 -7.33 -11.26 1.46
CA GLU A 219 -8.52 -11.01 2.28
C GLU A 219 -8.45 -9.59 2.86
N PHE A 220 -9.57 -8.87 2.78
CA PHE A 220 -9.64 -7.47 3.26
C PHE A 220 -10.26 -7.34 4.66
N LEU A 221 -10.94 -8.39 5.16
CA LEU A 221 -11.58 -8.42 6.48
C LEU A 221 -11.03 -9.58 7.33
N LYS A 222 -11.16 -9.48 8.66
CA LYS A 222 -10.76 -10.52 9.62
C LYS A 222 -11.95 -11.09 10.38
N GLY A 223 -11.78 -12.28 10.94
CA GLY A 223 -12.78 -12.93 11.80
C GLY A 223 -14.07 -13.29 11.08
N TRP A 224 -15.20 -13.21 11.80
CA TRP A 224 -16.52 -13.60 11.28
C TRP A 224 -16.99 -12.73 10.11
N GLN A 225 -16.51 -11.49 9.99
CA GLN A 225 -16.89 -10.56 8.92
C GLN A 225 -16.42 -11.02 7.53
N LYS A 226 -15.44 -11.93 7.45
CA LYS A 226 -14.98 -12.54 6.20
C LYS A 226 -16.11 -13.22 5.42
N SER A 227 -17.07 -13.87 6.11
CA SER A 227 -18.17 -14.57 5.46
C SER A 227 -19.19 -13.63 4.81
N LEU A 228 -19.16 -12.35 5.17
CA LEU A 228 -20.04 -11.32 4.62
C LEU A 228 -19.39 -10.55 3.46
N PHE A 229 -18.13 -10.83 3.12
CA PHE A 229 -17.40 -10.13 2.08
C PHE A 229 -16.95 -11.07 0.96
N ILE A 230 -16.19 -10.55 0.00
CA ILE A 230 -15.66 -11.36 -1.11
C ILE A 230 -14.65 -12.36 -0.54
N SER A 231 -14.88 -13.65 -0.83
CA SER A 231 -14.02 -14.73 -0.40
C SER A 231 -12.62 -14.62 -1.02
N LYS A 232 -11.60 -15.05 -0.27
CA LYS A 232 -10.19 -15.05 -0.72
C LYS A 232 -10.03 -15.66 -2.12
N TRP A 233 -10.68 -16.80 -2.34
CA TRP A 233 -10.66 -17.49 -3.62
C TRP A 233 -11.35 -16.70 -4.73
N THR A 234 -12.52 -16.10 -4.48
CA THR A 234 -13.21 -15.29 -5.49
C THR A 234 -12.36 -14.09 -5.92
N MET A 235 -11.70 -13.44 -4.96
CA MET A 235 -10.77 -12.34 -5.22
C MET A 235 -9.54 -12.81 -6.00
N HIS A 236 -8.94 -13.95 -5.62
CA HIS A 236 -7.81 -14.56 -6.33
C HIS A 236 -8.11 -14.72 -7.83
N GLN A 237 -9.28 -15.27 -8.18
CA GLN A 237 -9.67 -15.50 -9.58
C GLN A 237 -9.76 -14.21 -10.41
N LEU A 238 -10.07 -13.06 -9.79
CA LEU A 238 -9.97 -11.78 -10.48
C LEU A 238 -8.51 -11.34 -10.64
N MET A 239 -7.74 -11.41 -9.55
CA MET A 239 -6.41 -10.81 -9.47
C MET A 239 -5.39 -11.48 -10.40
N VAL A 240 -5.50 -12.78 -10.63
CA VAL A 240 -4.64 -13.52 -11.57
C VAL A 240 -4.79 -13.06 -13.03
N GLU A 241 -5.86 -12.32 -13.35
CA GLU A 241 -6.12 -11.74 -14.67
C GLU A 241 -6.02 -10.20 -14.67
N CYS A 242 -5.52 -9.57 -13.61
CA CYS A 242 -5.38 -8.11 -13.51
C CYS A 242 -3.93 -7.65 -13.80
N PRO A 243 -3.63 -6.99 -14.93
CA PRO A 243 -2.28 -6.50 -15.24
C PRO A 243 -1.69 -5.55 -14.20
N SER A 244 -2.53 -4.77 -13.51
CA SER A 244 -2.08 -3.93 -12.39
C SER A 244 -1.42 -4.71 -11.26
N VAL A 245 -1.87 -5.94 -10.98
CA VAL A 245 -1.31 -6.80 -9.91
C VAL A 245 0.09 -7.28 -10.31
N TYR A 246 0.28 -7.68 -11.56
CA TYR A 246 1.58 -8.11 -12.09
C TYR A 246 2.59 -6.95 -12.17
N GLU A 247 2.10 -5.74 -12.39
CA GLU A 247 2.92 -4.52 -12.33
C GLU A 247 3.43 -4.19 -10.92
N LEU A 248 2.78 -4.74 -9.88
CA LEU A 248 3.20 -4.63 -8.48
C LEU A 248 4.14 -5.76 -8.03
N MET A 249 4.39 -6.78 -8.88
CA MET A 249 5.40 -7.80 -8.58
C MET A 249 6.77 -7.15 -8.36
N ALA A 250 7.62 -7.84 -7.60
CA ALA A 250 8.99 -7.41 -7.38
C ALA A 250 9.71 -7.14 -8.71
N ASP A 251 10.41 -6.01 -8.76
CA ASP A 251 11.35 -5.74 -9.84
C ASP A 251 12.63 -6.58 -9.61
N TYR A 252 12.81 -7.63 -10.41
CA TYR A 252 13.99 -8.50 -10.32
C TYR A 252 15.23 -7.93 -11.03
N ASP A 253 15.10 -6.85 -11.79
CA ASP A 253 16.24 -6.10 -12.36
C ASP A 253 16.74 -5.03 -11.38
N PHE A 254 15.96 -4.73 -10.34
CA PHE A 254 16.36 -3.83 -9.27
C PHE A 254 17.35 -4.49 -8.29
N HIS A 255 18.32 -3.70 -7.84
CA HIS A 255 19.32 -4.10 -6.86
C HIS A 255 18.76 -3.88 -5.45
N TRP A 256 18.13 -4.92 -4.90
CA TRP A 256 17.71 -4.94 -3.50
C TRP A 256 18.95 -4.98 -2.59
N GLY A 257 18.92 -4.26 -1.47
CA GLY A 257 20.06 -4.09 -0.55
C GLY A 257 20.51 -5.38 0.15
N GLY A 258 19.72 -6.45 0.03
CA GLY A 258 20.03 -7.81 0.47
C GLY A 258 19.86 -8.83 -0.66
N ASN A 259 19.14 -9.92 -0.38
CA ASN A 259 18.78 -10.89 -1.41
C ASN A 259 17.57 -10.41 -2.20
N LYS A 260 17.43 -10.86 -3.45
CA LYS A 260 16.20 -10.68 -4.20
C LYS A 260 15.06 -11.44 -3.52
N PRO A 261 13.79 -11.00 -3.65
CA PRO A 261 12.65 -11.76 -3.19
C PRO A 261 12.68 -13.21 -3.68
N GLU A 262 12.26 -14.13 -2.83
CA GLU A 262 12.32 -15.56 -3.09
C GLU A 262 10.93 -16.17 -2.93
N LEU A 263 10.64 -17.19 -3.73
CA LEU A 263 9.56 -18.12 -3.46
C LEU A 263 10.19 -19.38 -2.85
N ARG A 264 9.66 -19.84 -1.72
CA ARG A 264 10.12 -21.04 -1.03
C ARG A 264 8.98 -22.04 -0.89
N VAL A 265 9.29 -23.31 -1.12
CA VAL A 265 8.31 -24.38 -1.03
C VAL A 265 8.89 -25.53 -0.23
N VAL A 266 8.25 -25.87 0.88
CA VAL A 266 8.59 -27.07 1.67
C VAL A 266 7.66 -28.20 1.24
N ARG A 267 8.23 -29.25 0.66
CA ARG A 267 7.47 -30.36 0.06
C ARG A 267 8.09 -31.72 0.32
N ARG A 268 7.28 -32.77 0.14
CA ARG A 268 7.73 -34.16 0.18
C ARG A 268 8.58 -34.48 -1.06
N ARG A 269 9.61 -35.32 -0.91
CA ARG A 269 10.42 -35.78 -2.05
C ARG A 269 9.59 -36.71 -2.94
N PRO A 270 9.71 -36.59 -4.27
CA PRO A 270 9.09 -37.54 -5.19
C PRO A 270 9.57 -38.96 -4.90
N GLY A 271 8.65 -39.86 -4.54
CA GLY A 271 8.94 -41.27 -4.22
C GLY A 271 8.71 -41.68 -2.77
N ASP A 272 8.56 -40.74 -1.83
CA ASP A 272 8.29 -41.02 -0.40
C ASP A 272 6.79 -41.06 -0.06
N ASN A 273 5.92 -41.27 -1.06
CA ASN A 273 4.50 -41.62 -0.85
C ASN A 273 4.39 -43.02 -0.22
N LYS A 274 4.75 -43.16 1.06
CA LYS A 274 4.23 -44.25 1.87
C LYS A 274 2.74 -43.98 2.02
N VAL A 275 1.97 -44.74 1.25
CA VAL A 275 0.55 -45.02 1.47
C VAL A 275 0.32 -45.09 2.98
N GLN A 276 -0.38 -44.10 3.54
CA GLN A 276 -1.02 -44.28 4.84
C GLN A 276 -2.09 -45.33 4.62
N GLY A 277 -1.70 -46.60 4.80
CA GLY A 277 -2.62 -47.72 4.81
C GLY A 277 -3.64 -47.46 5.90
N ALA A 278 -4.91 -47.41 5.51
CA ALA A 278 -6.02 -47.53 6.42
C ALA A 278 -5.78 -48.75 7.31
N GLN A 279 -5.57 -48.50 8.59
CA GLN A 279 -5.33 -49.52 9.58
C GLN A 279 -6.62 -50.34 9.74
N GLU A 280 -6.51 -51.63 9.44
CA GLU A 280 -7.55 -52.65 9.61
C GLU A 280 -8.12 -52.62 11.05
N GLY A 281 -9.44 -52.47 11.15
CA GLY A 281 -10.20 -52.95 12.30
C GLY A 281 -10.65 -54.39 12.03
N ARG A 282 -9.84 -55.37 12.42
CA ARG A 282 -10.34 -56.72 12.73
C ARG A 282 -10.89 -56.69 14.14
N ASP A 283 -12.16 -56.99 14.30
CA ASP A 283 -12.65 -57.75 15.46
C ASP A 283 -13.83 -58.61 15.04
N GLY A 284 -13.74 -59.89 15.39
CA GLY A 284 -14.75 -60.89 15.13
C GLY A 284 -15.65 -61.13 16.33
N GLY A 285 -16.88 -61.57 16.03
CA GLY A 285 -17.62 -62.56 16.80
C GLY A 285 -18.33 -62.12 18.09
N GLY A 286 -19.66 -62.08 18.05
CA GLY A 286 -20.50 -62.12 19.26
C GLY A 286 -21.98 -61.89 18.97
N ALA A 287 -22.78 -62.96 19.05
CA ALA A 287 -24.18 -63.05 18.68
C ALA A 287 -25.16 -62.29 19.61
N ALA A 288 -26.34 -61.92 19.09
CA ALA A 288 -27.64 -62.53 19.42
C ALA A 288 -28.84 -61.56 19.30
N CYS A 289 -29.88 -62.04 18.59
CA CYS A 289 -31.33 -61.79 18.75
C CYS A 289 -31.87 -60.36 18.49
N GLY A 290 -32.93 -60.14 17.72
CA GLY A 290 -33.88 -61.02 17.04
C GLY A 290 -35.12 -60.22 16.59
N GLY A 291 -35.81 -60.73 15.57
CA GLY A 291 -37.15 -60.31 15.13
C GLY A 291 -37.18 -58.98 14.38
N GLY A 292 -37.74 -58.84 13.18
CA GLY A 292 -38.61 -59.70 12.40
C GLY A 292 -39.41 -58.79 11.49
N ASP A 293 -39.46 -59.14 10.20
CA ASP A 293 -40.53 -58.89 9.22
C ASP A 293 -40.99 -57.42 8.97
N ALA A 294 -41.38 -56.98 7.79
CA ALA A 294 -41.35 -57.44 6.41
C ALA A 294 -42.01 -56.29 5.60
N GLU A 295 -41.67 -56.18 4.31
CA GLU A 295 -42.45 -55.58 3.21
C GLU A 295 -42.85 -54.09 3.34
N GLY A 296 -42.48 -53.19 2.43
CA GLY A 296 -42.75 -53.15 0.99
C GLY A 296 -43.15 -51.67 0.73
N GLY A 297 -42.51 -50.92 -0.16
CA GLY A 297 -42.78 -50.91 -1.60
C GLY A 297 -43.45 -49.57 -1.99
N GLY A 298 -43.04 -49.01 -3.13
CA GLY A 298 -43.71 -47.88 -3.83
C GLY A 298 -43.27 -46.49 -3.37
N GLU A 299 -42.62 -45.69 -4.21
CA GLU A 299 -43.27 -44.77 -5.19
C GLU A 299 -44.05 -43.66 -4.49
N SER A 300 -44.07 -42.39 -4.87
CA SER A 300 -43.44 -41.52 -5.88
C SER A 300 -44.28 -40.23 -5.77
N GLU A 301 -43.71 -39.07 -6.14
CA GLU A 301 -44.48 -37.87 -6.51
C GLU A 301 -45.26 -37.20 -5.35
N SER A 302 -45.60 -35.93 -5.34
CA SER A 302 -45.24 -34.69 -6.06
C SER A 302 -46.08 -33.59 -5.36
N GLU A 303 -45.83 -32.34 -5.74
CA GLU A 303 -46.76 -31.20 -5.59
C GLU A 303 -46.99 -30.66 -4.15
N SER A 304 -46.52 -29.45 -3.83
CA SER A 304 -47.09 -28.14 -4.19
C SER A 304 -47.87 -27.54 -3.00
N GLY A 305 -47.88 -26.21 -2.91
CA GLY A 305 -48.60 -25.44 -1.89
C GLY A 305 -47.63 -24.57 -1.09
N SER A 306 -47.25 -23.37 -1.55
CA SER A 306 -48.04 -22.13 -1.62
C SER A 306 -48.44 -21.57 -0.25
N GLU A 307 -48.13 -20.28 -0.08
CA GLU A 307 -48.77 -19.34 0.84
C GLU A 307 -48.45 -19.51 2.33
N SER A 308 -48.35 -18.49 3.17
CA SER A 308 -48.41 -17.04 3.06
C SER A 308 -48.17 -16.49 4.48
N GLY A 309 -47.76 -15.22 4.57
CA GLY A 309 -47.92 -14.41 5.78
C GLY A 309 -46.99 -14.78 6.94
N SER A 310 -46.68 -13.91 7.88
CA SER A 310 -47.05 -12.51 8.06
C SER A 310 -46.29 -12.05 9.29
N SER A 311 -45.57 -10.95 9.13
CA SER A 311 -45.60 -9.77 9.99
C SER A 311 -45.26 -9.87 11.49
N SER A 312 -44.66 -8.75 11.92
CA SER A 312 -44.73 -8.14 13.25
C SER A 312 -43.82 -8.78 14.29
N ASP A 313 -43.21 -8.07 15.23
CA ASP A 313 -42.93 -6.64 15.44
C ASP A 313 -42.16 -6.62 16.78
N SER A 314 -41.62 -5.45 17.12
CA SER A 314 -41.25 -5.00 18.47
C SER A 314 -39.92 -5.56 19.02
N ALA A 315 -38.86 -4.76 19.11
CA ALA A 315 -38.62 -3.62 20.01
C ALA A 315 -38.26 -4.04 21.44
N SER A 316 -37.02 -3.77 21.86
CA SER A 316 -36.68 -2.72 22.84
C SER A 316 -35.34 -2.98 23.53
N SER A 317 -34.58 -1.88 23.69
CA SER A 317 -33.69 -1.51 24.81
C SER A 317 -32.72 -2.57 25.36
N SER A 318 -31.41 -2.35 25.48
CA SER A 318 -30.69 -1.27 26.15
C SER A 318 -29.26 -1.76 26.37
N GLY A 319 -28.29 -0.87 26.56
CA GLY A 319 -27.00 -1.24 27.15
C GLY A 319 -25.81 -0.59 26.48
N GLU A 320 -25.18 0.32 27.22
CA GLU A 320 -24.00 1.10 26.88
C GLU A 320 -22.73 0.25 26.68
N ALA A 321 -21.75 0.92 26.05
CA ALA A 321 -20.30 0.71 26.17
C ALA A 321 -19.68 -0.55 25.52
N SER A 322 -18.93 -0.35 24.43
CA SER A 322 -17.47 -0.22 24.50
C SER A 322 -16.84 -0.14 23.11
N SER A 323 -15.78 0.66 23.02
CA SER A 323 -14.84 0.80 21.92
C SER A 323 -14.33 -0.54 21.39
N VAL A 324 -14.37 -0.74 20.07
CA VAL A 324 -13.66 -1.85 19.42
C VAL A 324 -12.95 -1.31 18.18
N ALA A 325 -11.83 -0.64 18.43
CA ALA A 325 -10.82 -0.30 17.44
C ALA A 325 -9.53 -0.98 17.91
N ASP A 326 -9.28 -2.16 17.35
CA ASP A 326 -8.10 -3.00 17.58
C ASP A 326 -8.26 -4.23 16.66
N THR A 327 -7.29 -4.76 15.92
CA THR A 327 -5.92 -4.39 15.58
C THR A 327 -5.48 -5.46 14.55
N LEU A 328 -4.56 -5.15 13.64
CA LEU A 328 -3.59 -6.13 13.15
C LEU A 328 -2.59 -6.38 14.29
N SER A 329 -3.01 -7.11 15.32
CA SER A 329 -2.11 -7.68 16.32
C SER A 329 -2.00 -9.17 16.05
N LEU A 330 -0.90 -9.57 15.42
CA LEU A 330 -0.45 -10.96 15.43
C LEU A 330 0.22 -11.20 16.78
N SER A 331 -0.55 -11.54 17.80
CA SER A 331 -0.05 -12.29 18.95
C SER A 331 -0.15 -13.78 18.58
N GLY A 332 0.81 -14.67 18.82
CA GLY A 332 2.08 -14.62 19.51
C GLY A 332 2.40 -16.06 19.94
N GLY A 333 3.65 -16.49 19.85
CA GLY A 333 4.16 -17.62 20.63
C GLY A 333 4.70 -18.80 19.83
N GLY A 334 5.99 -18.75 19.52
CA GLY A 334 6.77 -19.92 19.12
C GLY A 334 8.04 -19.53 18.37
N SER A 335 9.04 -19.00 19.06
CA SER A 335 10.41 -19.03 18.52
C SER A 335 10.75 -20.48 18.15
N PRO A 336 11.11 -20.79 16.90
CA PRO A 336 11.82 -22.04 16.68
C PRO A 336 13.19 -21.86 17.32
N GLU A 337 13.51 -22.73 18.28
CA GLU A 337 14.89 -22.95 18.69
C GLU A 337 15.76 -23.03 17.43
N ARG A 338 16.76 -22.14 17.34
CA ARG A 338 17.89 -22.33 16.43
C ARG A 338 18.59 -23.61 16.87
N ALA A 339 18.19 -24.74 16.29
CA ALA A 339 19.06 -25.89 16.19
C ALA A 339 20.19 -25.49 15.24
N ALA A 340 21.31 -25.04 15.80
CA ALA A 340 22.59 -25.02 15.11
C ALA A 340 22.98 -26.48 14.84
N GLY A 341 22.47 -27.03 13.73
CA GLY A 341 22.78 -28.35 13.20
C GLY A 341 23.65 -28.22 11.95
N GLU A 342 24.65 -29.08 11.85
CA GLU A 342 25.67 -29.18 10.81
C GLU A 342 25.13 -29.02 9.38
N GLY A 343 25.91 -28.34 8.52
CA GLY A 343 25.52 -27.87 7.19
C GLY A 343 24.72 -28.87 6.35
N ALA A 344 23.43 -28.56 6.15
CA ALA A 344 22.60 -29.23 5.17
C ALA A 344 23.26 -29.10 3.79
N LYS A 345 23.49 -30.24 3.11
CA LYS A 345 24.00 -30.27 1.74
C LYS A 345 22.95 -29.67 0.81
N GLU A 346 23.10 -28.39 0.49
CA GLU A 346 22.33 -27.71 -0.53
C GLU A 346 22.73 -28.24 -1.91
N THR A 347 21.75 -28.72 -2.68
CA THR A 347 21.97 -29.23 -4.03
C THR A 347 21.35 -28.28 -5.04
N LEU A 348 22.15 -27.85 -6.02
CA LEU A 348 21.66 -27.08 -7.17
C LEU A 348 20.96 -28.03 -8.14
N LEU A 349 19.66 -27.83 -8.35
CA LEU A 349 18.87 -28.64 -9.29
C LEU A 349 18.97 -28.15 -10.75
N GLY A 350 19.67 -27.03 -10.98
CA GLY A 350 19.68 -26.29 -12.25
C GLY A 350 18.80 -25.04 -12.16
N GLY A 351 19.12 -24.00 -12.96
CA GLY A 351 18.50 -22.69 -12.80
C GLY A 351 18.90 -22.00 -11.48
N GLY A 352 18.16 -20.97 -11.07
CA GLY A 352 18.27 -20.31 -9.76
C GLY A 352 17.54 -21.07 -8.64
N VAL A 353 17.31 -22.38 -8.80
CA VAL A 353 16.63 -23.24 -7.82
C VAL A 353 17.66 -23.96 -6.94
N LYS A 354 17.50 -23.77 -5.63
CA LYS A 354 18.30 -24.48 -4.62
C LYS A 354 17.42 -25.41 -3.82
N GLU A 355 17.88 -26.63 -3.58
CA GLU A 355 17.17 -27.61 -2.76
C GLU A 355 17.99 -27.96 -1.51
N GLY A 356 17.36 -27.79 -0.34
CA GLY A 356 17.92 -28.15 0.96
C GLY A 356 17.12 -29.28 1.60
N LEU A 357 17.82 -30.23 2.24
CA LEU A 357 17.15 -31.30 2.99
C LEU A 357 16.78 -30.82 4.40
N LEU A 358 15.50 -30.95 4.76
CA LEU A 358 15.01 -30.57 6.10
C LEU A 358 14.69 -31.79 7.00
N GLY A 359 14.75 -33.01 6.46
CA GLY A 359 14.51 -34.26 7.20
C GLY A 359 14.35 -35.47 6.28
N GLU A 360 13.95 -36.62 6.82
CA GLU A 360 13.59 -37.79 6.00
C GLU A 360 12.41 -37.45 5.08
N GLY A 361 12.62 -37.55 3.77
CA GLY A 361 11.59 -37.30 2.76
C GLY A 361 11.06 -35.88 2.61
N VAL A 362 11.60 -34.88 3.31
CA VAL A 362 11.17 -33.46 3.19
C VAL A 362 12.30 -32.58 2.67
N VAL A 363 11.98 -31.77 1.65
CA VAL A 363 12.90 -30.81 1.03
C VAL A 363 12.31 -29.41 1.04
N GLU A 364 13.20 -28.43 1.14
CA GLU A 364 12.91 -27.02 0.88
C GLU A 364 13.48 -26.65 -0.49
N GLN A 365 12.62 -26.18 -1.37
CA GLN A 365 13.02 -25.61 -2.67
C GLN A 365 12.95 -24.10 -2.59
N ARG A 366 14.06 -23.43 -2.92
CA ARG A 366 14.17 -21.96 -2.95
C ARG A 366 14.35 -21.51 -4.40
N PHE A 367 13.37 -20.77 -4.90
CA PHE A 367 13.37 -20.17 -6.22
C PHE A 367 13.83 -18.72 -6.09
N THR A 368 15.03 -18.42 -6.61
CA THR A 368 15.72 -17.13 -6.38
C THR A 368 15.81 -16.25 -7.64
N HIS A 369 15.56 -16.82 -8.81
CA HIS A 369 15.56 -16.10 -10.08
C HIS A 369 14.15 -16.06 -10.67
N LEU A 370 13.82 -14.95 -11.33
CA LEU A 370 12.49 -14.73 -11.89
C LEU A 370 12.01 -15.87 -12.82
N PRO A 371 12.79 -16.39 -13.78
CA PRO A 371 12.31 -17.48 -14.65
C PRO A 371 11.84 -18.72 -13.88
N ASP A 372 12.60 -19.13 -12.85
CA ASP A 372 12.26 -20.30 -12.04
C ASP A 372 11.03 -20.05 -11.16
N ILE A 373 10.86 -18.82 -10.66
CA ILE A 373 9.66 -18.41 -9.91
C ILE A 373 8.43 -18.46 -10.83
N LEU A 374 8.54 -17.93 -12.05
CA LEU A 374 7.44 -17.97 -13.02
C LEU A 374 7.08 -19.40 -13.41
N ASP A 375 8.07 -20.29 -13.57
CA ASP A 375 7.82 -21.71 -13.84
C ASP A 375 7.09 -22.39 -12.66
N ALA A 376 7.46 -22.05 -11.41
CA ALA A 376 6.77 -22.54 -10.23
C ALA A 376 5.31 -22.05 -10.15
N MET A 377 5.07 -20.77 -10.49
CA MET A 377 3.71 -20.18 -10.52
C MET A 377 2.85 -20.81 -11.63
N ASP A 378 3.41 -21.05 -12.82
CA ASP A 378 2.71 -21.78 -13.89
C ASP A 378 2.26 -23.16 -13.43
N ARG A 379 3.15 -23.88 -12.73
CA ARG A 379 2.85 -25.22 -12.22
C ARG A 379 1.81 -25.18 -11.10
N ALA A 380 1.88 -24.18 -10.21
CA ALA A 380 0.91 -24.02 -9.14
C ALA A 380 -0.51 -23.74 -9.69
N LEU A 381 -0.64 -22.89 -10.72
CA LEU A 381 -1.93 -22.51 -11.30
C LEU A 381 -2.33 -23.32 -12.55
N GLN A 382 -1.61 -24.39 -12.91
CA GLN A 382 -1.81 -25.10 -14.18
C GLN A 382 -3.24 -25.62 -14.38
N ASP A 383 -3.93 -26.00 -13.29
CA ASP A 383 -5.28 -26.55 -13.29
C ASP A 383 -6.33 -25.54 -12.79
N ASN A 384 -5.96 -24.27 -12.57
CA ASN A 384 -6.85 -23.24 -12.05
C ASN A 384 -7.95 -22.87 -13.05
N LYS A 385 -9.19 -22.93 -12.58
CA LYS A 385 -10.39 -22.71 -13.40
C LYS A 385 -11.58 -22.30 -12.53
N ILE A 386 -12.54 -21.63 -13.16
CA ILE A 386 -13.81 -21.21 -12.56
C ILE A 386 -15.00 -21.72 -13.37
N GLU A 387 -16.17 -21.77 -12.74
CA GLU A 387 -17.43 -22.06 -13.41
C GLU A 387 -18.25 -20.78 -13.56
N VAL A 388 -18.55 -20.40 -14.80
CA VAL A 388 -19.34 -19.21 -15.14
C VAL A 388 -20.45 -19.60 -16.10
N ASN A 389 -21.71 -19.42 -15.71
CA ASN A 389 -22.89 -19.73 -16.52
C ASN A 389 -22.88 -21.17 -17.09
N GLY A 390 -22.47 -22.13 -16.27
CA GLY A 390 -22.37 -23.55 -16.65
C GLY A 390 -21.22 -23.88 -17.60
N ARG A 391 -20.25 -22.97 -17.76
CA ARG A 391 -19.03 -23.18 -18.54
C ARG A 391 -17.80 -23.09 -17.65
N THR A 392 -16.91 -24.05 -17.79
CA THR A 392 -15.58 -24.01 -17.20
C THR A 392 -14.69 -23.02 -17.96
N VAL A 393 -14.14 -22.03 -17.26
CA VAL A 393 -13.20 -21.04 -17.81
C VAL A 393 -11.83 -21.25 -17.14
N PRO A 394 -10.77 -21.59 -17.89
CA PRO A 394 -9.44 -21.71 -17.33
C PRO A 394 -8.83 -20.32 -17.09
N LEU A 395 -8.23 -20.15 -15.91
CA LEU A 395 -7.54 -18.93 -15.46
C LEU A 395 -6.14 -19.30 -14.93
N PRO A 396 -5.24 -19.85 -15.77
CA PRO A 396 -3.89 -20.21 -15.34
C PRO A 396 -3.08 -18.95 -15.03
N PHE A 397 -1.88 -19.13 -14.45
CA PHE A 397 -0.93 -18.03 -14.36
C PHE A 397 -0.62 -17.46 -15.76
N ASN A 398 -0.66 -16.14 -15.90
CA ASN A 398 -0.75 -15.52 -17.22
C ASN A 398 0.57 -14.85 -17.63
N ARG A 399 1.38 -15.57 -18.43
CA ARG A 399 2.67 -15.07 -18.94
C ARG A 399 2.57 -13.90 -19.92
N ASP A 400 1.42 -13.69 -20.57
CA ASP A 400 1.21 -12.48 -21.38
C ASP A 400 1.17 -11.23 -20.50
N ILE A 401 0.53 -11.34 -19.33
CA ILE A 401 0.48 -10.24 -18.36
C ILE A 401 1.87 -9.97 -17.76
N VAL A 402 2.65 -11.01 -17.46
CA VAL A 402 4.05 -10.85 -17.00
C VAL A 402 4.86 -10.03 -18.01
N ARG A 403 4.80 -10.39 -19.30
CA ARG A 403 5.48 -9.63 -20.37
C ARG A 403 5.01 -8.18 -20.45
N TRP A 404 3.71 -7.96 -20.29
CA TRP A 404 3.14 -6.61 -20.30
C TRP A 404 3.67 -5.76 -19.14
N ALA A 405 3.72 -6.34 -17.94
CA ALA A 405 4.22 -5.71 -16.72
C ALA A 405 5.73 -5.42 -16.78
N ASP A 406 6.52 -6.33 -17.36
CA ASP A 406 7.95 -6.09 -17.62
C ASP A 406 8.15 -4.87 -18.53
N GLU A 407 7.35 -4.75 -19.59
CA GLU A 407 7.41 -3.57 -20.46
C GLU A 407 6.99 -2.30 -19.73
N THR A 408 5.97 -2.38 -18.86
CA THR A 408 5.60 -1.26 -17.97
C THR A 408 6.77 -0.82 -17.08
N ARG A 409 7.48 -1.76 -16.44
CA ARG A 409 8.66 -1.46 -15.61
C ARG A 409 9.79 -0.81 -16.43
N ARG A 410 10.03 -1.26 -17.66
CA ARG A 410 11.02 -0.62 -18.57
C ARG A 410 10.64 0.82 -18.93
N ILE A 411 9.36 1.10 -19.12
CA ILE A 411 8.85 2.47 -19.34
C ILE A 411 9.09 3.31 -18.08
N TRP A 412 8.75 2.78 -16.90
CA TRP A 412 8.97 3.46 -15.61
C TRP A 412 10.43 3.76 -15.31
N ALA A 413 11.37 2.90 -15.71
CA ALA A 413 12.81 3.14 -15.53
C ALA A 413 13.30 4.40 -16.28
N LYS A 414 12.62 4.76 -17.38
CA LYS A 414 12.89 5.95 -18.19
C LYS A 414 12.15 7.19 -17.70
N ALA A 415 11.22 7.06 -16.75
CA ALA A 415 10.45 8.18 -16.23
C ALA A 415 11.37 9.26 -15.65
N ARG A 416 11.10 10.51 -15.98
CA ARG A 416 11.77 11.69 -15.40
C ARG A 416 10.70 12.74 -15.09
N LEU A 417 10.84 13.42 -13.96
CA LEU A 417 10.00 14.57 -13.65
C LEU A 417 10.65 15.84 -14.22
N PRO A 418 9.87 16.73 -14.87
CA PRO A 418 10.37 18.03 -15.27
C PRO A 418 10.89 18.82 -14.05
N PRO A 419 11.98 19.61 -14.16
CA PRO A 419 12.50 20.40 -13.05
C PRO A 419 11.50 21.40 -12.44
N SER A 420 10.47 21.76 -13.21
CA SER A 420 9.37 22.64 -12.80
C SER A 420 8.28 21.93 -11.98
N VAL A 421 8.47 20.67 -11.62
CA VAL A 421 7.55 19.87 -10.79
C VAL A 421 8.27 19.46 -9.52
N ASP A 422 7.82 19.99 -8.37
CA ASP A 422 8.36 19.53 -7.10
C ASP A 422 7.79 18.15 -6.74
N PHE A 423 8.66 17.28 -6.22
CA PHE A 423 8.29 15.92 -5.85
C PHE A 423 8.58 15.65 -4.38
N TYR A 424 7.62 15.01 -3.70
CA TYR A 424 7.68 14.65 -2.29
C TYR A 424 7.24 13.20 -2.11
N THR A 425 7.84 12.51 -1.15
CA THR A 425 7.46 11.14 -0.80
C THR A 425 7.19 11.01 0.69
N ILE A 426 6.08 10.37 1.02
CA ILE A 426 5.72 9.96 2.39
C ILE A 426 5.62 8.43 2.37
N TYR A 427 6.29 7.74 3.28
CA TYR A 427 6.27 6.27 3.34
C TYR A 427 6.21 5.78 4.78
N GLY A 428 5.56 4.64 5.02
CA GLY A 428 5.53 4.03 6.35
C GLY A 428 6.82 3.29 6.67
N THR A 429 7.15 3.20 7.95
CA THR A 429 8.36 2.54 8.45
C THR A 429 8.07 1.79 9.75
N GLY A 430 8.95 0.85 10.10
CA GLY A 430 8.92 0.19 11.41
C GLY A 430 7.92 -0.97 11.54
N LEU A 431 7.27 -1.38 10.45
CA LEU A 431 6.44 -2.58 10.41
C LEU A 431 7.14 -3.70 9.64
N ASP A 432 6.84 -4.94 10.02
CA ASP A 432 7.26 -6.14 9.30
C ASP A 432 6.47 -6.22 7.99
N THR A 433 7.18 -6.16 6.87
CA THR A 433 6.61 -6.20 5.53
C THR A 433 7.02 -7.48 4.80
N PRO A 434 6.06 -8.28 4.29
CA PRO A 434 6.33 -9.50 3.53
C PRO A 434 7.30 -9.31 2.37
N PHE A 435 8.38 -10.10 2.35
CA PHE A 435 9.42 -9.99 1.32
C PHE A 435 9.71 -11.32 0.61
N HIS A 436 10.10 -12.36 1.35
CA HIS A 436 10.14 -13.73 0.82
C HIS A 436 8.86 -14.46 1.19
N SER A 437 8.33 -15.29 0.31
CA SER A 437 7.10 -16.07 0.55
C SER A 437 7.45 -17.55 0.66
N GLN A 438 6.94 -18.23 1.69
CA GLN A 438 7.12 -19.66 1.91
C GLN A 438 5.78 -20.38 2.04
N TYR A 439 5.65 -21.50 1.35
CA TYR A 439 4.49 -22.39 1.42
C TYR A 439 4.90 -23.78 1.91
N GLY A 440 4.06 -24.36 2.77
CA GLY A 440 4.35 -25.60 3.48
C GLY A 440 5.31 -25.41 4.65
N SER A 441 5.45 -26.45 5.46
CA SER A 441 6.38 -26.49 6.58
C SER A 441 6.96 -27.89 6.78
N PRO A 442 8.02 -28.07 7.59
CA PRO A 442 8.50 -29.42 7.92
C PRO A 442 7.45 -30.31 8.58
N LYS A 443 6.50 -29.72 9.32
CA LYS A 443 5.41 -30.44 9.99
C LYS A 443 4.25 -30.76 9.05
N ASP A 444 4.04 -29.91 8.05
CA ASP A 444 2.99 -30.04 7.05
C ASP A 444 3.55 -29.69 5.65
N PRO A 445 4.35 -30.59 5.04
CA PRO A 445 4.94 -30.36 3.75
C PRO A 445 3.92 -30.58 2.64
N LEU A 446 4.02 -29.78 1.57
CA LEU A 446 3.18 -29.95 0.38
C LEU A 446 3.52 -31.26 -0.35
N ASN A 447 2.57 -31.82 -1.10
CA ASN A 447 2.85 -32.98 -1.97
C ASN A 447 3.40 -32.51 -3.31
N ASP A 448 2.81 -31.44 -3.88
CA ASP A 448 3.28 -30.85 -5.13
C ASP A 448 2.98 -29.34 -5.20
N LEU A 449 3.47 -28.66 -6.25
CA LEU A 449 3.30 -27.21 -6.43
C LEU A 449 1.83 -26.74 -6.49
N PRO A 450 0.87 -27.48 -7.10
CA PRO A 450 -0.54 -27.08 -7.05
C PRO A 450 -1.13 -26.97 -5.64
N ASP A 451 -0.56 -27.68 -4.66
CA ASP A 451 -1.02 -27.60 -3.27
C ASP A 451 -0.79 -26.20 -2.65
N ILE A 452 0.06 -25.37 -3.28
CA ILE A 452 0.30 -23.98 -2.86
C ILE A 452 -1.03 -23.21 -2.75
N LEU A 453 -1.94 -23.37 -3.71
CA LEU A 453 -3.21 -22.64 -3.78
C LEU A 453 -4.15 -22.92 -2.58
N HIS A 454 -3.87 -23.98 -1.83
CA HIS A 454 -4.65 -24.45 -0.69
C HIS A 454 -3.88 -24.37 0.63
N SER A 455 -2.75 -23.66 0.64
CA SER A 455 -1.90 -23.47 1.80
C SER A 455 -1.86 -22.02 2.25
N ASP A 456 -1.45 -21.80 3.49
CA ASP A 456 -1.18 -20.46 4.01
C ASP A 456 0.29 -20.10 3.80
N ALA A 457 0.53 -18.88 3.32
CA ALA A 457 1.87 -18.34 3.21
C ALA A 457 2.45 -17.99 4.60
N THR A 458 3.74 -18.23 4.74
CA THR A 458 4.58 -17.62 5.78
C THR A 458 5.60 -16.70 5.10
N PHE A 459 6.05 -15.67 5.80
CA PHE A 459 6.89 -14.65 5.19
C PHE A 459 8.15 -14.40 6.02
N ASP A 460 9.28 -14.27 5.33
CA ASP A 460 10.41 -13.52 5.87
C ASP A 460 10.17 -12.05 5.52
N CYS A 461 10.15 -11.21 6.55
CA CYS A 461 9.81 -9.80 6.43
C CYS A 461 11.05 -8.90 6.40
N VAL A 462 10.88 -7.74 5.77
CA VAL A 462 11.81 -6.60 5.84
C VAL A 462 11.07 -5.39 6.41
N HIS A 463 11.77 -4.32 6.74
CA HIS A 463 11.12 -3.10 7.22
C HIS A 463 10.30 -2.39 6.13
N GLY A 464 9.10 -1.94 6.50
CA GLY A 464 8.18 -1.17 5.65
C GLY A 464 6.94 -0.72 6.40
N ASP A 465 5.82 -0.66 5.68
CA ASP A 465 4.51 -0.25 6.17
C ASP A 465 3.50 -1.42 6.31
N GLY A 466 4.00 -2.66 6.32
CA GLY A 466 3.21 -3.89 6.32
C GLY A 466 2.80 -4.38 4.92
N THR A 467 2.99 -3.58 3.86
CA THR A 467 2.72 -3.97 2.46
C THR A 467 3.91 -3.69 1.54
N VAL A 468 4.48 -2.50 1.64
CA VAL A 468 5.56 -1.99 0.78
C VAL A 468 6.86 -1.90 1.57
N PRO A 469 7.95 -2.56 1.11
CA PRO A 469 9.26 -2.38 1.71
C PRO A 469 9.75 -0.93 1.61
N ILE A 470 10.47 -0.44 2.61
CA ILE A 470 11.08 0.91 2.58
C ILE A 470 11.91 1.11 1.30
N GLU A 471 12.69 0.09 0.94
CA GLU A 471 13.54 0.14 -0.24
C GLU A 471 12.75 0.35 -1.54
N SER A 472 11.58 -0.29 -1.67
CA SER A 472 10.68 -0.07 -2.80
C SER A 472 10.08 1.34 -2.80
N ALA A 473 9.67 1.84 -1.63
CA ALA A 473 9.10 3.17 -1.48
C ALA A 473 10.10 4.31 -1.76
N LEU A 474 11.39 4.08 -1.48
CA LEU A 474 12.47 5.05 -1.72
C LEU A 474 13.07 4.97 -3.13
N ALA A 475 12.82 3.89 -3.88
CA ALA A 475 13.38 3.66 -5.21
C ALA A 475 12.58 4.36 -6.33
N ASP A 476 12.10 5.57 -6.06
CA ASP A 476 11.25 6.36 -6.96
C ASP A 476 11.96 6.79 -8.25
N GLY A 477 13.26 7.08 -8.18
CA GLY A 477 14.10 7.51 -9.30
C GLY A 477 14.01 9.00 -9.63
N PHE A 478 13.42 9.81 -8.75
CA PHE A 478 13.16 11.23 -8.94
C PHE A 478 13.97 12.10 -7.97
N PRO A 479 14.22 13.37 -8.33
CA PRO A 479 14.98 14.28 -7.48
C PRO A 479 14.10 14.93 -6.40
N ALA A 480 13.53 14.12 -5.50
CA ALA A 480 12.61 14.56 -4.45
C ALA A 480 13.17 15.71 -3.60
N ARG A 481 12.29 16.65 -3.21
CA ARG A 481 12.58 17.68 -2.21
C ARG A 481 12.73 17.06 -0.82
N PHE A 482 11.79 16.20 -0.45
CA PHE A 482 11.81 15.44 0.79
C PHE A 482 11.30 14.02 0.58
N ARG A 483 11.91 13.09 1.32
CA ARG A 483 11.40 11.74 1.55
C ARG A 483 11.24 11.55 3.06
N VAL A 484 10.00 11.41 3.50
CA VAL A 484 9.65 11.42 4.92
C VAL A 484 9.09 10.07 5.35
N GLY A 485 9.77 9.43 6.28
CA GLY A 485 9.33 8.18 6.89
C GLY A 485 8.38 8.44 8.07
N VAL A 486 7.24 7.74 8.09
CA VAL A 486 6.24 7.79 9.17
C VAL A 486 6.31 6.48 9.94
N PRO A 487 6.77 6.47 11.21
CA PRO A 487 6.97 5.24 11.97
C PRO A 487 5.65 4.67 12.49
N GLY A 488 5.54 3.33 12.46
CA GLY A 488 4.49 2.56 13.11
C GLY A 488 3.12 2.67 12.45
N ALA A 489 3.04 3.18 11.21
CA ALA A 489 1.80 3.36 10.48
C ALA A 489 1.63 2.27 9.42
N GLU A 490 0.47 1.62 9.42
CA GLU A 490 0.12 0.66 8.36
C GLU A 490 -0.10 1.37 7.01
N HIS A 491 0.07 0.61 5.92
CA HIS A 491 -0.02 1.10 4.54
C HIS A 491 -1.22 2.03 4.27
N ARG A 492 -2.44 1.58 4.60
CA ARG A 492 -3.66 2.39 4.42
C ARG A 492 -3.85 3.45 5.51
N GLU A 493 -3.33 3.20 6.71
CA GLU A 493 -3.50 4.09 7.85
C GLU A 493 -2.84 5.45 7.62
N LEU A 494 -1.79 5.51 6.80
CA LEU A 494 -1.16 6.76 6.37
C LEU A 494 -2.17 7.80 5.84
N LEU A 495 -3.30 7.37 5.26
CA LEU A 495 -4.33 8.28 4.72
C LEU A 495 -5.22 8.95 5.77
N ARG A 496 -5.15 8.52 7.03
CA ARG A 496 -5.96 9.08 8.13
C ARG A 496 -5.16 9.67 9.29
N LEU A 497 -3.82 9.64 9.22
CA LEU A 497 -2.97 10.08 10.32
C LEU A 497 -2.83 11.60 10.35
N PRO A 498 -3.09 12.27 11.49
CA PRO A 498 -2.87 13.71 11.66
C PRO A 498 -1.43 14.18 11.35
N ARG A 499 -0.45 13.30 11.56
CA ARG A 499 0.96 13.52 11.22
C ARG A 499 1.17 13.64 9.71
N VAL A 500 0.51 12.78 8.92
CA VAL A 500 0.54 12.85 7.45
C VAL A 500 -0.20 14.09 6.96
N PHE A 501 -1.31 14.45 7.59
CA PHE A 501 -2.03 15.69 7.29
C PHE A 501 -1.16 16.93 7.52
N SER A 502 -0.34 16.92 8.57
CA SER A 502 0.61 18.00 8.81
C SER A 502 1.68 18.12 7.73
N LEU A 503 2.21 16.99 7.23
CA LEU A 503 3.12 16.97 6.09
C LEU A 503 2.44 17.47 4.81
N LEU A 504 1.22 17.03 4.52
CA LEU A 504 0.46 17.47 3.36
C LEU A 504 0.16 18.97 3.40
N HIS A 505 -0.27 19.49 4.55
CA HIS A 505 -0.49 20.92 4.72
C HIS A 505 0.77 21.73 4.40
N PHE A 506 1.94 21.25 4.82
CA PHE A 506 3.23 21.88 4.54
C PHE A 506 3.63 21.75 3.06
N PHE A 507 3.61 20.54 2.48
CA PHE A 507 3.99 20.31 1.08
C PHE A 507 3.08 21.04 0.09
N LEU A 508 1.79 21.19 0.41
CA LEU A 508 0.80 21.91 -0.39
C LEU A 508 0.84 23.43 -0.16
N GLU A 509 1.66 23.94 0.78
CA GLU A 509 1.77 25.36 1.14
C GLU A 509 0.43 26.00 1.52
N VAL A 510 -0.38 25.27 2.29
CA VAL A 510 -1.65 25.78 2.80
C VAL A 510 -1.36 26.91 3.80
N LYS A 511 -1.99 28.07 3.61
CA LYS A 511 -1.80 29.24 4.49
C LYS A 511 -2.52 29.04 5.82
N GLY A 512 -1.94 29.53 6.93
CA GLY A 512 -2.63 29.65 8.22
C GLY A 512 -2.20 28.70 9.35
N LYS A 513 -1.14 27.89 9.18
CA LYS A 513 -0.50 27.20 10.32
C LYS A 513 0.54 28.10 11.00
N ASP A 514 0.81 27.79 12.28
CA ASP A 514 1.83 28.43 13.09
C ASP A 514 3.17 28.47 12.32
N PRO A 515 3.71 29.66 11.99
CA PRO A 515 4.97 29.79 11.25
C PRO A 515 6.18 29.20 11.99
N LEU A 516 6.02 28.81 13.27
CA LEU A 516 7.05 28.15 14.08
C LEU A 516 6.95 26.62 14.06
N TYR A 517 5.87 26.03 13.56
CA TYR A 517 5.72 24.57 13.48
C TYR A 517 6.28 24.06 12.15
N ASP A 518 7.44 23.41 12.20
CA ASP A 518 8.01 22.67 11.08
C ASP A 518 7.67 21.18 11.25
N PRO A 519 6.74 20.60 10.47
CA PRO A 519 6.45 19.18 10.60
C PRO A 519 7.67 18.33 10.31
N LEU A 520 8.65 18.80 9.54
CA LEU A 520 9.83 18.02 9.20
C LEU A 520 10.73 17.72 10.40
N SER A 521 10.70 18.52 11.47
CA SER A 521 11.47 18.24 12.69
C SER A 521 11.03 16.98 13.41
N ASP A 522 9.81 16.52 13.15
CA ASP A 522 9.18 15.41 13.87
C ASP A 522 9.38 14.05 13.16
N PHE A 523 10.13 14.00 12.06
CA PHE A 523 10.28 12.79 11.24
C PHE A 523 11.71 12.47 10.84
N VAL A 524 11.91 11.23 10.42
CA VAL A 524 13.12 10.80 9.73
C VAL A 524 13.07 11.32 8.29
N ILE A 525 13.95 12.28 7.99
CA ILE A 525 14.12 12.84 6.65
C ILE A 525 15.31 12.16 6.00
N VAL A 526 15.09 11.53 4.84
CA VAL A 526 16.21 11.06 3.99
C VAL A 526 16.54 12.18 2.99
N PRO A 527 17.71 12.84 3.11
CA PRO A 527 18.07 13.92 2.21
C PRO A 527 18.28 13.42 0.78
N ARG A 528 18.21 14.35 -0.19
CA ARG A 528 18.49 14.08 -1.59
C ARG A 528 19.88 13.41 -1.72
N PRO A 529 20.03 12.29 -2.45
CA PRO A 529 21.36 11.78 -2.76
C PRO A 529 22.13 12.85 -3.54
N PRO A 530 23.45 13.05 -3.27
CA PRO A 530 24.25 14.04 -4.00
C PRO A 530 24.11 13.85 -5.51
N LYS A 531 23.99 14.95 -6.27
CA LYS A 531 24.12 14.90 -7.74
C LYS A 531 25.50 14.31 -8.05
N GLY A 532 25.55 13.09 -8.58
CA GLY A 532 26.81 12.39 -8.85
C GLY A 532 26.72 10.86 -8.96
N VAL A 533 25.57 10.23 -8.66
CA VAL A 533 25.41 8.76 -8.78
C VAL A 533 24.38 8.38 -9.87
N LEU A 534 24.30 9.16 -10.93
CA LEU A 534 23.63 8.77 -12.17
C LEU A 534 24.56 9.11 -13.34
N GLU A 535 25.25 8.07 -13.80
CA GLU A 535 25.92 7.89 -15.10
C GLU A 535 26.89 8.99 -15.60
N GLY A 536 28.11 8.55 -15.90
CA GLY A 536 29.19 9.38 -16.42
C GLY A 536 28.89 9.97 -17.81
N GLY A 537 29.38 11.20 -17.99
CA GLY A 537 29.32 11.95 -19.24
C GLY A 537 29.35 13.43 -18.89
N GLY A 538 30.54 14.02 -18.90
CA GLY A 538 30.76 15.40 -18.47
C GLY A 538 30.15 16.43 -19.40
N GLU A 539 29.81 17.57 -18.83
CA GLU A 539 30.18 18.91 -19.30
C GLU A 539 29.97 19.86 -18.11
N GLU A 540 30.98 20.70 -17.87
CA GLU A 540 31.03 21.70 -16.81
C GLU A 540 30.09 22.85 -17.14
N GLU A 541 29.11 23.13 -16.28
CA GLU A 541 28.42 24.43 -16.26
C GLU A 541 28.50 25.00 -14.83
N GLU A 542 28.92 26.26 -14.78
CA GLU A 542 29.29 27.02 -13.58
C GLU A 542 28.16 27.12 -12.55
N GLU A 543 28.57 26.99 -11.29
CA GLU A 543 27.74 27.03 -10.09
C GLU A 543 27.28 28.47 -9.78
N GLU A 544 25.98 28.64 -9.52
CA GLU A 544 25.49 29.75 -8.69
C GLU A 544 25.09 29.15 -7.33
N GLU A 545 25.89 29.45 -6.30
CA GLU A 545 25.70 28.99 -4.93
C GLU A 545 24.44 29.64 -4.31
N ASP A 546 23.32 28.93 -4.28
CA ASP A 546 22.22 29.25 -3.36
C ASP A 546 22.59 28.76 -1.95
N GLU A 547 23.26 29.61 -1.17
CA GLU A 547 23.46 29.42 0.26
C GLU A 547 22.08 29.35 0.97
N CYS A 548 21.72 28.16 1.44
CA CYS A 548 20.62 28.02 2.39
C CYS A 548 21.11 28.49 3.78
N GLN A 549 20.98 29.79 4.06
CA GLN A 549 21.23 30.35 5.39
C GLN A 549 20.15 29.88 6.38
N VAL A 550 20.52 29.00 7.30
CA VAL A 550 19.72 28.71 8.50
C VAL A 550 20.07 29.76 9.56
N GLY A 551 19.36 30.89 9.54
CA GLY A 551 19.44 31.91 10.58
C GLY A 551 18.63 31.51 11.81
N LEU A 552 19.30 31.23 12.93
CA LEU A 552 18.65 31.11 14.25
C LEU A 552 18.19 32.51 14.71
N MET A 553 16.90 32.83 14.57
CA MET A 553 16.31 34.00 15.24
C MET A 553 16.13 33.71 16.73
N GLN A 554 16.95 34.35 17.57
CA GLN A 554 16.76 34.38 19.02
C GLN A 554 15.57 35.28 19.38
N GLY A 555 14.46 34.69 19.82
CA GLY A 555 13.35 35.41 20.43
C GLY A 555 13.69 35.88 21.85
N LYS A 556 13.73 37.21 22.05
CA LYS A 556 13.82 37.83 23.38
C LYS A 556 12.57 37.49 24.21
N ARG A 557 12.75 36.91 25.39
CA ARG A 557 11.78 37.02 26.50
C ARG A 557 12.34 37.98 27.55
N GLY A 558 11.55 39.00 27.87
CA GLY A 558 11.77 39.87 29.02
C GLY A 558 11.38 39.17 30.32
N GLY A 559 12.09 39.52 31.39
CA GLY A 559 11.83 39.10 32.75
C GLY A 559 12.87 39.71 33.67
N ASP A 560 12.43 40.64 34.50
CA ASP A 560 13.20 41.37 35.51
C ASP A 560 13.78 40.44 36.59
N ALA A 561 15.05 40.64 36.99
CA ALA A 561 15.52 40.48 38.38
C ALA A 561 16.99 40.94 38.57
N GLU A 562 17.14 41.94 39.42
CA GLU A 562 18.21 42.31 40.36
C GLU A 562 19.70 42.39 39.99
N GLU A 563 20.24 43.52 40.45
CA GLU A 563 21.60 44.04 40.40
C GLU A 563 22.54 43.29 41.38
N GLY A 564 23.70 42.83 40.89
CA GLY A 564 24.79 42.33 41.72
C GLY A 564 26.13 42.54 41.03
N ARG A 565 26.95 43.46 41.56
CA ARG A 565 28.29 43.80 41.05
C ARG A 565 29.31 42.69 41.35
N GLY A 566 30.17 42.39 40.37
CA GLY A 566 31.41 41.65 40.57
C GLY A 566 32.24 41.55 39.28
N VAL A 567 33.39 42.20 39.26
CA VAL A 567 34.39 42.19 38.16
C VAL A 567 35.20 40.89 38.23
N GLY A 568 35.47 40.26 37.09
CA GLY A 568 36.38 39.11 36.97
C GLY A 568 36.51 38.62 35.54
N ASP A 569 37.59 39.02 34.87
CA ASP A 569 37.96 38.69 33.51
C ASP A 569 38.72 37.35 33.52
N GLU A 570 38.09 36.23 33.17
CA GLU A 570 38.77 34.96 32.89
C GLU A 570 38.12 34.23 31.70
N LYS A 571 38.95 33.91 30.71
CA LYS A 571 38.62 33.11 29.52
C LYS A 571 38.21 31.69 29.92
N GLY A 572 36.92 31.45 30.08
CA GLY A 572 36.35 30.10 30.19
C GLY A 572 36.16 29.48 28.81
N GLY A 573 37.00 28.52 28.44
CA GLY A 573 36.74 27.65 27.29
C GLY A 573 35.55 26.74 27.59
N CYS A 574 34.49 26.84 26.78
CA CYS A 574 33.34 25.96 26.89
C CYS A 574 33.74 24.57 26.36
N THR A 575 33.98 23.61 27.26
CA THR A 575 34.22 22.21 26.87
C THR A 575 32.87 21.53 26.75
N VAL A 576 32.44 21.21 25.53
CA VAL A 576 31.24 20.40 25.30
C VAL A 576 31.62 18.94 25.56
N GLY A 577 31.24 18.41 26.73
CA GLY A 577 31.37 17.00 27.02
C GLY A 577 30.27 16.20 26.33
N VAL A 578 30.60 15.46 25.26
CA VAL A 578 29.69 14.49 24.65
C VAL A 578 29.87 13.15 25.35
N ARG A 579 28.85 12.67 26.07
CA ARG A 579 28.83 11.33 26.66
C ARG A 579 27.99 10.42 25.78
N VAL A 580 28.63 9.41 25.18
CA VAL A 580 27.95 8.37 24.40
C VAL A 580 27.93 7.11 25.26
N GLU A 581 26.74 6.64 25.62
CA GLU A 581 26.55 5.37 26.33
C GLU A 581 25.94 4.34 25.36
N VAL A 582 26.59 3.19 25.25
CA VAL A 582 26.08 2.03 24.51
C VAL A 582 25.96 0.90 25.52
N ALA A 583 24.74 0.39 25.73
CA ALA A 583 24.45 -0.73 26.63
C ALA A 583 25.10 -0.63 28.03
N GLY A 584 25.09 0.56 28.64
CA GLY A 584 25.62 0.77 30.00
C GLY A 584 27.15 0.73 30.12
N GLN A 585 27.90 0.71 29.02
CA GLN A 585 29.36 0.93 29.03
C GLN A 585 29.71 2.28 28.40
N ALA A 586 30.59 3.03 29.08
CA ALA A 586 31.09 4.30 28.59
C ALA A 586 32.06 4.06 27.42
N VAL A 587 31.75 4.62 26.25
CA VAL A 587 32.63 4.55 25.08
C VAL A 587 33.45 5.85 25.02
N GLN A 588 34.77 5.71 24.84
CA GLN A 588 35.67 6.85 24.76
C GLN A 588 35.60 7.47 23.36
N ALA A 589 34.93 8.61 23.23
CA ALA A 589 34.90 9.38 21.99
C ALA A 589 36.19 10.20 21.85
N VAL A 590 36.86 10.13 20.70
CA VAL A 590 37.99 11.01 20.36
C VAL A 590 37.43 12.25 19.66
N VAL A 591 37.58 13.40 20.31
CA VAL A 591 37.27 14.71 19.72
C VAL A 591 38.44 15.10 18.82
N CYS A 592 38.21 15.25 17.52
CA CYS A 592 39.15 15.92 16.63
C CYS A 592 38.79 17.43 16.57
N GLU A 593 39.82 18.27 16.67
CA GLU A 593 39.75 19.71 16.93
C GLU A 593 38.77 20.50 16.05
N SER A 594 38.19 21.55 16.63
CA SER A 594 37.39 22.56 15.93
C SER A 594 38.29 23.59 15.25
N GLU A 595 38.03 23.91 13.98
CA GLU A 595 38.52 25.17 13.43
C GLU A 595 37.71 26.33 14.02
N ALA A 596 38.41 27.31 14.60
CA ALA A 596 37.79 28.46 15.23
C ALA A 596 36.98 29.27 14.20
N GLY A 597 35.66 29.38 14.43
CA GLY A 597 34.78 30.31 13.70
C GLY A 597 33.64 29.69 12.90
N LYS A 598 33.53 28.35 12.80
CA LYS A 598 32.39 27.69 12.18
C LYS A 598 31.84 26.64 13.16
N GLY A 599 30.61 26.82 13.62
CA GLY A 599 29.97 26.00 14.66
C GLY A 599 29.60 24.58 14.21
N THR A 600 30.57 23.79 13.76
CA THR A 600 30.37 22.42 13.28
C THR A 600 31.28 21.46 14.05
N VAL A 601 30.69 20.50 14.76
CA VAL A 601 31.43 19.40 15.43
C VAL A 601 31.26 18.14 14.61
N ARG A 602 32.38 17.52 14.18
CA ARG A 602 32.38 16.25 13.45
C ARG A 602 32.66 15.11 14.43
N VAL A 603 31.71 14.19 14.60
CA VAL A 603 31.90 12.98 15.41
C VAL A 603 32.05 11.78 14.48
N SER A 604 33.16 11.07 14.58
CA SER A 604 33.40 9.83 13.84
C SER A 604 33.39 8.64 14.79
N LEU A 605 32.37 7.79 14.68
CA LEU A 605 32.30 6.53 15.42
C LEU A 605 33.16 5.48 14.70
N THR A 606 34.23 5.02 15.33
CA THR A 606 35.04 3.90 14.83
C THR A 606 34.50 2.59 15.39
N SER A 607 33.90 1.77 14.52
CA SER A 607 33.68 0.32 14.66
C SER A 607 32.94 -0.17 15.94
N ILE A 608 31.68 -0.58 15.79
CA ILE A 608 31.00 -1.46 16.77
C ILE A 608 30.72 -2.81 16.08
N SER A 609 31.21 -3.89 16.70
CA SER A 609 30.97 -5.30 16.32
C SER A 609 29.47 -5.66 16.46
N PRO A 610 28.91 -6.57 15.64
CA PRO A 610 27.48 -6.84 15.66
C PRO A 610 27.11 -7.82 16.78
N SER A 611 26.21 -7.42 17.68
CA SER A 611 25.29 -8.36 18.33
C SER A 611 23.89 -7.76 18.41
N PRO A 612 22.83 -8.59 18.31
CA PRO A 612 21.47 -8.14 18.14
C PRO A 612 20.89 -7.78 19.51
N ASP A 613 20.47 -6.53 19.69
CA ASP A 613 19.24 -6.14 20.38
C ASP A 613 19.23 -4.62 20.56
N ARG A 614 18.14 -4.00 20.08
CA ARG A 614 17.69 -2.60 20.27
C ARG A 614 18.77 -1.56 20.63
N ALA A 615 19.25 -0.83 19.63
CA ALA A 615 19.93 0.45 19.85
C ALA A 615 18.91 1.59 19.86
N GLU A 616 18.63 2.17 21.02
CA GLU A 616 18.01 3.51 21.12
C GLU A 616 19.13 4.55 21.20
N VAL A 617 19.11 5.54 20.30
CA VAL A 617 20.00 6.70 20.36
C VAL A 617 19.20 7.84 20.99
N SER A 618 19.51 8.17 22.25
CA SER A 618 18.97 9.35 22.93
C SER A 618 20.03 10.47 22.95
N CYS A 619 19.74 11.57 22.28
CA CYS A 619 20.53 12.80 22.39
C CYS A 619 19.87 13.72 23.43
N CYS A 620 20.39 13.74 24.66
CA CYS A 620 19.99 14.74 25.65
C CYS A 620 20.90 15.97 25.56
N PHE A 621 20.34 17.12 25.17
CA PHE A 621 21.02 18.41 25.30
C PHE A 621 20.68 19.01 26.66
N GLY A 622 21.60 18.91 27.61
CA GLY A 622 21.53 19.64 28.88
C GLY A 622 22.29 20.96 28.75
N ILE A 623 21.63 22.09 29.00
CA ILE A 623 22.28 23.39 29.18
C ILE A 623 22.70 23.47 30.66
N CYS A 624 23.99 23.58 30.95
CA CYS A 624 24.49 24.02 32.26
C CYS A 624 24.69 25.53 32.26
#